data_AF-A0A1G9WJH4-F1
#
_entry.id   AF-A0A1G9WJH4-F1
#
_cell.length_a   1.000
_cell.length_b   1.000
_cell.length_c   1.000
_cell.angle_alpha   90.00
_cell.angle_beta   90.00
_cell.angle_gamma   90.00
#
_symmetry.space_group_name_H-M   'P 1'
#
loop_
_entity.id
_entity.type
_entity.pdbx_description
1 polymer ?
#
loop_
_entity_poly.entity_id
_entity_poly.type
_entity_poly.pdbx_seq_one_letter_code
_entity_poly.pdbx_strand_id
1 'polypeptide(L)'
;FLDDGLIPLDNNPAENAIRPFVVGRKNWLFSHTPSGAQASAAIYSLIETAKANGLSPYEYLQFVFETLPTLGEDDDHGTLLPWRWKDTLPV
;
A
#
# COMPACT_ATOMS: atom_id res chain seq x y z
N PHE A 1 11.34 -21.66 7.11
CA PHE A 1 10.87 -22.86 6.42
C PHE A 1 11.41 -24.13 7.09
N LEU A 2 12.74 -24.30 7.16
CA LEU A 2 13.33 -25.45 7.88
C LEU A 2 13.32 -25.26 9.41
N ASP A 3 13.51 -24.03 9.88
CA ASP A 3 13.55 -23.72 11.32
C ASP A 3 12.23 -23.12 11.85
N ASP A 4 11.35 -22.67 10.95
CA ASP A 4 10.04 -22.09 11.25
C ASP A 4 9.03 -22.55 10.20
N GLY A 5 8.02 -23.31 10.66
CA GLY A 5 6.96 -23.91 9.87
C GLY A 5 5.85 -22.93 9.46
N LEU A 6 5.84 -21.70 9.97
CA LEU A 6 4.94 -20.64 9.52
C LEU A 6 5.38 -20.04 8.17
N ILE A 7 6.65 -20.23 7.80
CA ILE A 7 7.20 -19.76 6.54
C ILE A 7 6.94 -20.83 5.48
N PRO A 8 6.19 -20.54 4.40
CA PRO A 8 5.94 -21.51 3.33
C PRO A 8 7.22 -21.97 2.63
N LEU A 9 7.19 -23.18 2.05
CA LEU A 9 8.31 -23.76 1.30
C LEU A 9 8.61 -22.97 0.02
N ASP A 10 7.54 -22.47 -0.60
CA ASP A 10 7.59 -21.75 -1.85
C ASP A 10 7.30 -20.25 -1.65
N ASN A 11 7.77 -19.45 -2.62
CA ASN A 11 7.59 -18.01 -2.65
C ASN A 11 6.36 -17.60 -3.48
N ASN A 12 5.46 -18.52 -3.84
CA ASN A 12 4.32 -18.21 -4.72
C ASN A 12 3.46 -17.04 -4.21
N PRO A 13 3.21 -16.87 -2.89
CA PRO A 13 2.45 -15.71 -2.41
C PRO A 13 3.13 -14.39 -2.77
N ALA A 14 4.46 -14.31 -2.60
CA ALA A 14 5.23 -13.12 -2.93
C ALA A 14 5.28 -12.87 -4.45
N GLU A 15 5.46 -13.93 -5.25
CA GLU A 15 5.45 -13.83 -6.72
C GLU A 15 4.08 -13.40 -7.26
N ASN A 16 3.00 -13.95 -6.70
CA ASN A 16 1.64 -13.58 -7.06
C ASN A 16 1.34 -12.13 -6.68
N ALA A 17 1.84 -11.64 -5.54
CA ALA A 17 1.66 -10.25 -5.11
C ALA A 17 2.39 -9.25 -6.03
N ILE A 18 3.60 -9.57 -6.51
CA ILE A 18 4.36 -8.66 -7.37
C ILE A 18 3.96 -8.75 -8.87
N ARG A 19 3.34 -9.86 -9.30
CA ARG A 19 3.00 -10.09 -10.71
C ARG A 19 2.14 -8.97 -11.34
N PRO A 20 1.08 -8.44 -10.69
CA PRO A 20 0.30 -7.31 -11.22
C PRO A 20 1.16 -6.08 -11.48
N PHE A 21 2.12 -5.79 -10.61
CA PHE A 21 3.07 -4.68 -10.78
C PHE A 21 3.98 -4.90 -11.99
N VAL A 22 4.55 -6.10 -12.13
CA VAL A 22 5.44 -6.45 -13.24
C VAL A 22 4.73 -6.40 -14.60
N VAL A 23 3.45 -6.76 -14.64
CA VAL A 23 2.62 -6.64 -15.85
C VAL A 23 2.25 -5.17 -16.11
N GLY A 24 1.84 -4.45 -15.08
CA GLY A 24 1.37 -3.06 -15.16
C GLY A 24 2.45 -2.05 -15.56
N ARG A 25 3.70 -2.23 -15.13
CA ARG A 25 4.81 -1.30 -15.43
C ARG A 25 5.07 -1.06 -16.92
N LYS A 26 4.64 -1.98 -17.80
CA LYS A 26 4.71 -1.80 -19.27
C LYS A 26 3.73 -0.73 -19.78
N ASN A 27 2.66 -0.49 -19.04
CA ASN A 27 1.57 0.42 -19.39
C ASN A 27 1.57 1.71 -18.56
N TRP A 28 2.44 1.83 -17.55
CA TRP A 28 2.50 3.01 -16.69
C TRP A 28 3.55 4.01 -17.15
N LEU A 29 3.13 5.26 -17.23
CA LEU A 29 4.03 6.38 -17.46
C LEU A 29 5.04 6.49 -16.29
N PHE A 30 6.27 6.89 -16.62
CA PHE A 30 7.36 7.14 -15.65
C PHE A 30 7.95 5.92 -14.91
N SER A 31 7.59 4.68 -15.27
CA SER A 31 8.21 3.47 -14.69
C SER A 31 9.65 3.17 -15.19
N HIS A 32 10.26 4.09 -15.96
CA HIS A 32 11.57 3.90 -16.60
C HIS A 32 12.71 4.69 -15.94
N THR A 33 12.40 5.60 -15.00
CA THR A 33 13.41 6.36 -14.25
C THR A 33 13.49 5.86 -12.81
N PRO A 34 14.64 5.98 -12.13
CA PRO A 34 14.76 5.60 -10.71
C PRO A 34 13.75 6.34 -9.82
N SER A 35 13.54 7.63 -10.09
CA SER A 35 12.58 8.45 -9.36
C SER A 35 11.13 7.96 -9.55
N GLY A 36 10.74 7.65 -10.78
CA GLY A 36 9.40 7.12 -11.04
C GLY A 36 9.19 5.69 -10.54
N ALA A 37 10.24 4.87 -10.53
CA ALA A 37 10.22 3.55 -9.89
C ALA A 37 10.02 3.67 -8.37
N GLN A 38 10.69 4.61 -7.71
CA GLN A 38 10.50 4.88 -6.29
C GLN A 38 9.08 5.38 -5.99
N ALA A 39 8.56 6.32 -6.77
CA ALA A 39 7.19 6.82 -6.59
C ALA A 39 6.14 5.70 -6.79
N SER A 40 6.32 4.87 -7.82
CA SER A 40 5.44 3.73 -8.09
C SER A 40 5.48 2.71 -6.94
N ALA A 41 6.67 2.42 -6.41
CA ALA A 41 6.84 1.50 -5.28
C ALA A 41 6.17 2.03 -4.01
N ALA A 42 6.24 3.33 -3.73
CA ALA A 42 5.57 3.94 -2.59
C ALA A 42 4.04 3.80 -2.68
N ILE A 43 3.45 4.15 -3.83
CA ILE A 43 2.00 4.04 -4.06
C ILE A 43 1.54 2.59 -3.96
N TYR A 44 2.27 1.65 -4.56
CA TYR A 44 1.94 0.23 -4.48
C TYR A 44 2.02 -0.30 -3.05
N SER A 45 3.02 0.13 -2.29
CA SER A 45 3.15 -0.26 -0.89
C SER A 45 1.94 0.18 -0.07
N LEU A 46 1.43 1.39 -0.29
CA LEU A 46 0.20 1.87 0.36
C LEU A 46 -1.03 1.05 -0.04
N ILE A 47 -1.19 0.76 -1.33
CA ILE A 47 -2.30 -0.04 -1.85
C ILE A 47 -2.29 -1.45 -1.27
N GLU A 48 -1.14 -2.13 -1.29
CA GLU A 48 -1.03 -3.49 -0.76
C GLU A 48 -1.21 -3.52 0.76
N THR A 49 -0.75 -2.48 1.47
CA THR A 49 -1.00 -2.36 2.92
C THR A 49 -2.49 -2.16 3.21
N ALA A 50 -3.20 -1.35 2.41
CA ALA A 50 -4.65 -1.18 2.55
C ALA A 50 -5.39 -2.50 2.32
N LYS A 51 -5.04 -3.25 1.26
CA LYS A 51 -5.60 -4.59 1.01
C LYS A 51 -5.32 -5.57 2.14
N ALA A 52 -4.10 -5.58 2.67
CA ALA A 52 -3.71 -6.44 3.79
C ALA A 52 -4.52 -6.15 5.07
N ASN A 53 -5.00 -4.91 5.24
CA ASN A 53 -5.90 -4.51 6.33
C ASN A 53 -7.40 -4.70 6.01
N GLY A 54 -7.72 -5.26 4.84
CA GLY A 54 -9.08 -5.51 4.37
C GLY A 54 -9.83 -4.25 3.94
N LEU A 55 -9.12 -3.20 3.53
CA LEU A 55 -9.71 -1.95 3.05
C LEU A 55 -9.86 -1.93 1.53
N SER A 56 -10.85 -1.17 1.05
CA SER A 56 -10.89 -0.75 -0.35
C SER A 56 -9.73 0.22 -0.61
N PRO A 57 -8.79 -0.10 -1.51
CA PRO A 57 -7.65 0.79 -1.77
C PRO A 57 -8.08 2.16 -2.29
N TYR A 58 -9.19 2.23 -3.01
CA TYR A 58 -9.72 3.48 -3.54
C TYR A 58 -10.20 4.41 -2.41
N GLU A 59 -11.03 3.89 -1.50
CA GLU A 59 -11.57 4.66 -0.37
C GLU A 59 -10.45 5.11 0.57
N TYR A 60 -9.48 4.22 0.83
CA TYR A 60 -8.31 4.54 1.64
C TYR A 60 -7.49 5.68 1.03
N LEU A 61 -7.16 5.60 -0.27
CA LEU A 61 -6.39 6.65 -0.93
C LEU A 61 -7.15 7.97 -0.99
N GLN A 62 -8.46 7.93 -1.25
CA GLN A 62 -9.30 9.12 -1.25
C GLN A 62 -9.24 9.81 0.12
N PHE A 63 -9.44 9.07 1.21
CA PHE A 63 -9.31 9.62 2.56
C PHE A 63 -7.95 10.23 2.83
N VAL A 64 -6.86 9.52 2.48
CA VAL A 64 -5.51 10.01 2.69
C VAL A 64 -5.32 11.33 1.94
N PHE A 65 -5.76 11.43 0.69
CA PHE A 65 -5.62 12.65 -0.09
C PHE A 65 -6.53 13.80 0.34
N GLU A 66 -7.69 13.50 0.94
CA GLU A 66 -8.60 14.52 1.49
C GLU A 66 -8.15 15.02 2.88
N THR A 67 -7.54 14.15 3.69
CA THR A 67 -7.18 14.43 5.08
C THR A 67 -5.75 14.97 5.20
N LEU A 68 -4.83 14.52 4.36
CA LEU A 68 -3.44 14.96 4.44
C LEU A 68 -3.25 16.49 4.29
N PRO A 69 -4.01 17.20 3.43
CA PRO A 69 -3.94 18.66 3.36
C PRO A 69 -4.56 19.40 4.56
N THR A 70 -5.39 18.72 5.37
CA THR A 70 -6.06 19.33 6.53
C THR A 70 -5.25 19.17 7.82
N LEU A 71 -4.27 18.28 7.82
CA LEU A 71 -3.35 18.05 8.95
C LEU A 71 -2.21 19.08 8.93
N GLY A 72 -1.97 19.73 10.07
CA GLY A 72 -0.80 20.56 10.33
C GLY A 72 0.46 19.73 10.65
N GLU A 73 1.61 20.40 10.76
CA GLU A 73 2.90 19.72 11.07
C GLU A 73 2.93 19.01 12.43
N ASP A 74 2.10 19.47 13.38
CA ASP A 74 2.02 18.90 14.73
C ASP A 74 0.94 17.80 14.88
N ASP A 75 0.16 17.54 13.82
CA ASP A 75 -0.95 16.59 13.90
C ASP A 75 -0.49 15.13 13.79
N ASP A 76 -1.21 14.22 14.45
CA ASP A 76 -0.92 12.78 14.42
C ASP A 76 -1.22 12.19 13.04
N HIS A 77 -0.19 12.14 12.18
CA HIS A 77 -0.23 11.43 10.90
C HIS A 77 -0.54 9.94 11.04
N GLY A 78 -0.42 9.38 12.26
CA GLY A 78 -0.83 8.01 12.55
C GLY A 78 -2.32 7.76 12.29
N THR A 79 -3.15 8.79 12.26
CA THR A 79 -4.56 8.71 11.86
C THR A 79 -4.75 8.26 10.40
N LEU A 80 -3.76 8.49 9.53
CA LEU A 80 -3.79 8.09 8.12
C LEU A 80 -3.42 6.61 7.90
N LEU A 81 -3.04 5.88 8.95
CA LEU A 81 -2.57 4.52 8.82
C LEU A 81 -3.72 3.54 8.56
N PRO A 82 -3.56 2.54 7.66
CA PRO A 82 -4.63 1.62 7.26
C PRO A 82 -5.28 0.84 8.42
N TRP A 83 -4.55 0.60 9.51
CA TRP A 83 -5.08 -0.12 10.67
C TRP A 83 -5.86 0.77 11.64
N ARG A 84 -5.66 2.10 11.61
CA ARG A 84 -6.42 3.08 12.43
C ARG A 84 -7.65 3.64 11.72
N TRP A 85 -7.71 3.47 10.40
CA TRP A 85 -8.84 3.88 9.55
C TRP A 85 -10.22 3.37 10.04
N LYS A 86 -10.30 2.17 10.61
CA LYS A 86 -11.57 1.62 11.11
C LYS A 86 -12.07 2.31 12.38
N ASP A 87 -11.18 2.95 13.14
CA ASP A 87 -11.55 3.67 14.37
C ASP A 87 -12.06 5.09 14.07
N THR A 88 -11.84 5.60 12.85
CA THR A 88 -12.10 6.99 12.47
C THR A 88 -13.44 7.26 11.77
N LEU A 89 -14.28 6.25 11.51
CA LEU A 89 -15.60 6.45 10.91
C LEU A 89 -16.72 5.81 11.75
N PRO A 90 -17.82 6.54 12.06
CA PRO A 90 -19.04 5.91 12.52
C PRO A 90 -19.60 5.07 11.37
N VAL A 91 -20.04 3.86 11.71
CA VAL A 91 -20.78 2.93 10.85
C VAL A 91 -21.89 3.58 10.04
#